data_AF-Q97ZP0-F1
#
_entry.id   AF-Q97ZP0-F1
#
_cell.length_a   1.000
_cell.length_b   1.000
_cell.length_c   1.000
_cell.angle_alpha   90.00
_cell.angle_beta   90.00
_cell.angle_gamma   90.00
#
_symmetry.space_group_name_H-M   'P 1'
#
loop_
_entity.id
_entity.type
_entity.pdbx_description
1 polymer ?
#
loop_
_entity_poly.entity_id
_entity_poly.type
_entity_poly.pdbx_seq_one_letter_code
_entity_poly.pdbx_strand_id
1 'polypeptide(L)' 'MVKLRKIGEPVNAVDIILSSIALNRDMIIVTNDNDFESIKKVEERLKIEKMR' A
#
# COMPACT_ATOMS: atom_id res chain seq x y z
N MET A 1 0.83 1.04 11.08
CA MET A 1 2.22 0.89 11.60
C MET A 1 2.48 -0.41 12.36
N VAL A 2 1.66 -0.82 13.35
CA VAL A 2 1.93 -2.05 14.12
C VAL A 2 1.98 -3.30 13.22
N LYS A 3 1.08 -3.41 12.23
CA LYS A 3 1.05 -4.56 11.31
C LYS A 3 2.30 -4.65 10.42
N LEU A 4 2.75 -3.56 9.80
CA LEU A 4 3.98 -3.52 8.98
C LEU A 4 5.22 -3.90 9.80
N ARG A 5 5.33 -3.41 11.04
CA ARG A 5 6.43 -3.80 11.93
C ARG A 5 6.40 -5.29 12.29
N LYS A 6 5.24 -5.93 12.36
CA LYS A 6 5.13 -7.37 12.63
C LYS A 6 5.66 -8.23 11.49
N ILE A 7 5.49 -7.78 10.24
CA ILE A 7 6.05 -8.49 9.07
C ILE A 7 7.52 -8.14 8.83
N GLY A 8 8.03 -7.07 9.44
CA GLY A 8 9.44 -6.67 9.35
C GLY A 8 9.83 -6.12 7.99
N GLU A 9 8.86 -5.72 7.16
CA GLU A 9 9.09 -5.25 5.80
C GLU A 9 9.14 -3.71 5.79
N PRO A 10 10.28 -3.10 5.42
CA PRO A 10 10.37 -1.65 5.27
C PRO A 10 9.55 -1.23 4.04
N VAL A 11 8.85 -0.10 4.16
CA VAL A 11 8.11 0.52 3.04
C VAL A 11 8.31 2.03 3.09
N ASN A 12 8.24 2.69 1.94
CA ASN A 12 8.37 4.14 1.85
C ASN A 12 7.26 4.85 2.64
N ALA A 13 7.62 5.92 3.37
CA ALA A 13 6.65 6.71 4.14
C ALA A 13 5.60 7.39 3.24
N VAL A 14 5.99 7.81 2.03
CA VAL A 14 5.08 8.41 1.05
C VAL A 14 4.06 7.39 0.56
N ASP A 15 4.45 6.13 0.36
CA ASP A 15 3.55 5.07 -0.09
C ASP A 15 2.50 4.73 0.96
N ILE A 16 2.84 4.84 2.25
CA ILE A 16 1.86 4.75 3.35
C ILE A 16 0.82 5.88 3.23
N ILE A 17 1.26 7.12 2.97
CA ILE A 17 0.36 8.28 2.83
C ILE A 17 -0.53 8.11 1.59
N LEU A 18 0.04 7.75 0.44
CA LEU A 18 -0.70 7.50 -0.80
C LEU A 18 -1.72 6.37 -0.63
N SER A 19 -1.32 5.26 0.01
CA SER A 19 -2.22 4.16 0.36
C SER A 19 -3.39 4.63 1.22
N SER A 20 -3.12 5.49 2.21
CA SER A 20 -4.16 6.05 3.09
C SER A 20 -5.13 6.95 2.33
N ILE A 21 -4.61 7.79 1.42
CA ILE A 21 -5.41 8.65 0.55
C ILE A 21 -6.31 7.81 -0.35
N ALA A 22 -5.76 6.76 -0.99
CA ALA A 22 -6.49 5.90 -1.90
C ALA A 22 -7.61 5.13 -1.18
N LEU A 23 -7.32 4.54 -0.02
CA LEU A 23 -8.31 3.84 0.81
C LEU A 23 -9.47 4.76 1.23
N ASN A 24 -9.17 5.96 1.68
CA ASN A 24 -10.19 6.91 2.16
C ASN A 24 -11.06 7.47 1.05
N ARG A 25 -10.62 7.39 -0.21
CA ARG A 25 -11.33 7.90 -1.38
C ARG A 25 -11.80 6.80 -2.35
N ASP A 26 -11.73 5.54 -1.93
CA ASP A 26 -12.06 4.36 -2.74
C ASP A 26 -11.37 4.33 -4.12
N MET A 27 -10.10 4.76 -4.17
CA MET A 27 -9.31 4.80 -5.40
C MET A 27 -8.46 3.53 -5.58
N ILE A 28 -8.00 3.31 -6.82
CA ILE A 28 -7.04 2.27 -7.19
C ILE A 28 -5.66 2.92 -7.38
N ILE A 29 -4.62 2.32 -6.80
CA ILE A 29 -3.23 2.72 -7.06
C ILE A 29 -2.72 1.92 -8.26
N VAL A 30 -2.50 2.61 -9.39
CA VAL A 30 -1.85 2.02 -10.58
C VAL A 30 -0.36 2.30 -10.49
N THR A 31 0.46 1.25 -10.32
CA THR A 31 1.90 1.40 -10.06
C THR A 31 2.68 0.14 -10.42
N ASN A 32 3.96 0.30 -10.72
CA ASN A 32 4.90 -0.83 -10.80
C ASN A 32 5.71 -1.03 -9.52
N ASP A 33 5.59 -0.13 -8.55
CA ASP A 33 6.22 -0.23 -7.24
C ASP A 33 5.65 -1.41 -6.44
N ASN A 34 6.54 -2.14 -5.77
CA ASN A 34 6.18 -3.32 -4.98
C ASN A 34 5.92 -2.98 -3.52
N ASP A 35 6.26 -1.79 -3.03
CA ASP A 35 5.98 -1.38 -1.64
C ASP A 35 4.46 -1.43 -1.35
N PHE A 36 3.63 -1.10 -2.34
CA PHE A 36 2.16 -1.18 -2.23
C PHE A 36 1.63 -2.61 -2.10
N GLU A 37 2.33 -3.62 -2.62
CA GLU A 37 1.99 -5.02 -2.39
C GLU A 37 2.17 -5.37 -0.92
N SER A 38 3.27 -4.91 -0.32
CA SER A 38 3.59 -5.15 1.10
C SER A 38 2.63 -4.42 2.04
N ILE A 39 2.17 -3.23 1.65
CA ILE A 39 1.08 -2.53 2.34
C ILE A 39 -0.24 -3.30 2.18
N LYS A 40 -0.56 -3.83 0.99
CA LYS A 40 -1.77 -4.63 0.76
C LYS A 40 -1.82 -5.91 1.60
N LYS A 41 -0.67 -6.56 1.86
CA LYS A 41 -0.59 -7.73 2.77
C LYS A 41 -1.14 -7.42 4.17
N VAL A 42 -1.02 -6.18 4.65
CA VAL A 42 -1.49 -5.79 6.00
C VAL A 42 -2.84 -5.07 5.99
N GLU A 43 -3.27 -4.60 4.83
CA GLU A 43 -4.54 -3.93 4.58
C GLU A 43 -5.12 -4.39 3.23
N GLU A 44 -5.83 -5.51 3.26
CA GLU A 44 -6.35 -6.20 2.07
C GLU A 44 -7.37 -5.38 1.26
N ARG A 45 -7.97 -4.35 1.88
CA ARG A 45 -8.88 -3.41 1.20
C ARG A 45 -8.18 -2.50 0.20
N LEU A 46 -6.84 -2.40 0.25
CA LEU A 46 -6.09 -1.57 -0.68
C LEU A 46 -6.18 -2.14 -2.10
N LYS A 47 -6.75 -1.36 -3.02
CA LYS A 47 -6.85 -1.71 -4.44
C LYS A 47 -5.60 -1.25 -5.17
N ILE A 48 -4.92 -2.19 -5.83
CA ILE A 48 -3.70 -1.93 -6.59
C ILE A 48 -3.79 -2.61 -7.95
N GLU A 49 -3.22 -1.99 -8.98
CA GLU A 49 -3.11 -2.52 -10.34
C GLU A 49 -1.71 -2.25 -10.89
N LYS A 50 -1.15 -3.18 -11.67
CA LYS A 50 0.15 -2.98 -12.32
C LYS A 50 0.01 -2.05 -13.52
N MET A 51 0.98 -1.15 -13.69
CA MET A 51 1.00 -0.24 -14.84
C MET A 51 1.42 -1.02 -16.09
N ARG A 52 0.61 -0.95 -17.15
CA ARG A 52 0.88 -1.59 -18.45
C ARG A 52 1.96 -0.87 -19.23
#